data_AF-A0A5E4TTP5-F1
#
_entry.id   AF-A0A5E4TTP5-F1
#
_cell.length_a   1.000
_cell.length_b   1.000
_cell.length_c   1.000
_cell.angle_alpha   90.00
_cell.angle_beta   90.00
_cell.angle_gamma   90.00
#
_symmetry.space_group_name_H-M   'P 1'
#
loop_
_entity.id
_entity.type
_entity.pdbx_description
1 polymer ?
#
loop_
_entity_poly.entity_id
_entity_poly.type
_entity_poly.pdbx_seq_one_letter_code
_entity_poly.pdbx_strand_id
1 'polypeptide(L)'
;MSATISITQTDVMTAVRSFLLGVVPNGVEVVQGYDNRLPAPTGPNYVQFWMIGNTRLATNWNDYVGNTQPLPAPQDGKMQARMGTEARVQIDFYGPAAQEYADMVATLWRDEYACQAFAAINPEIQPLHADDAKNMPIVDGESQYEQRFMVEALLQVNSVTTVPQDFAEELAIEEFINVDAAYPPGA
;
A
#
# COMPACT_ATOMS: atom_id res chain seq x y z
N MET A 1 -7.87 -2.27 -22.60
CA MET A 1 -7.08 -1.43 -21.68
C MET A 1 -7.00 -2.13 -20.33
N SER A 2 -5.85 -2.12 -19.65
CA SER A 2 -5.66 -2.79 -18.36
C SER A 2 -5.85 -1.82 -17.20
N ALA A 3 -6.35 -2.32 -16.07
CA ALA A 3 -6.42 -1.57 -14.83
C ALA A 3 -5.00 -1.27 -14.29
N THR A 4 -4.86 -0.17 -13.55
CA THR A 4 -3.62 0.20 -12.85
C THR A 4 -3.90 0.39 -11.36
N ILE A 5 -2.91 0.14 -10.51
CA ILE A 5 -2.99 0.32 -9.05
C ILE A 5 -2.04 1.43 -8.61
N SER A 6 -2.47 2.30 -7.71
CA SER A 6 -1.70 3.46 -7.26
C SER A 6 -0.62 3.15 -6.23
N ILE A 7 -0.79 2.08 -5.44
CA ILE A 7 0.14 1.69 -4.37
C ILE A 7 0.42 0.20 -4.54
N THR A 8 1.69 -0.14 -4.68
CA THR A 8 2.17 -1.51 -4.79
C THR A 8 2.67 -2.02 -3.44
N GLN A 9 2.85 -3.34 -3.33
CA GLN A 9 3.52 -3.92 -2.17
C GLN A 9 4.94 -3.35 -1.98
N THR A 10 5.63 -2.99 -3.06
CA THR A 10 6.99 -2.42 -2.98
C THR A 10 6.96 -1.06 -2.30
N ASP A 11 5.94 -0.25 -2.55
CA ASP A 11 5.78 1.07 -1.91
C ASP A 11 5.56 0.91 -0.40
N VAL A 12 4.72 -0.05 0.00
CA VAL A 12 4.47 -0.36 1.41
C VAL A 12 5.75 -0.84 2.10
N MET A 13 6.48 -1.79 1.50
CA MET A 13 7.72 -2.32 2.06
C MET A 13 8.82 -1.24 2.13
N THR A 14 8.88 -0.34 1.15
CA THR A 14 9.79 0.81 1.16
C THR A 14 9.46 1.77 2.30
N ALA A 15 8.18 2.06 2.53
CA ALA A 15 7.74 2.91 3.63
C ALA A 15 8.09 2.31 5.00
N VAL A 16 7.81 1.02 5.19
CA VAL A 16 8.17 0.30 6.43
C VAL A 16 9.68 0.30 6.66
N ARG A 17 10.47 0.02 5.62
CA ARG A 17 11.94 0.06 5.73
C ARG A 17 12.45 1.43 6.14
N SER A 18 11.91 2.49 5.54
CA SER A 18 12.30 3.86 5.85
C SER A 18 11.98 4.22 7.30
N PHE A 19 10.81 3.81 7.81
CA PHE A 19 10.45 3.95 9.22
C PHE A 19 11.43 3.18 10.13
N LEU A 20 11.67 1.90 9.84
CA LEU A 20 12.57 1.06 10.63
C LEU A 20 13.97 1.63 10.73
N LEU A 21 14.55 2.08 9.61
CA LEU A 21 15.86 2.74 9.58
C LEU A 21 15.91 4.05 10.38
N GLY A 22 14.77 4.72 10.56
CA GLY A 22 14.67 5.92 11.41
C GLY A 22 14.52 5.62 12.90
N VAL A 23 14.21 4.37 13.28
CA VAL A 23 14.03 3.95 14.67
C VAL A 23 15.25 3.20 15.19
N VAL A 24 15.78 2.25 14.41
CA VAL A 24 16.95 1.46 14.83
C VAL A 24 18.24 2.28 14.74
N PRO A 25 19.27 1.97 15.56
CA PRO A 25 20.55 2.67 15.49
C PRO A 25 21.20 2.60 14.10
N ASN A 26 21.91 3.67 13.73
CA ASN A 26 22.66 3.72 12.48
C ASN A 26 23.62 2.54 12.35
N GLY A 27 23.61 1.89 11.19
CA GLY A 27 24.45 0.72 10.89
C GLY A 27 23.77 -0.62 11.13
N VAL A 28 22.56 -0.66 11.71
CA VAL A 28 21.74 -1.88 11.72
C VAL A 28 21.18 -2.14 10.32
N GLU A 29 21.40 -3.34 9.81
CA GLU A 29 20.92 -3.75 8.50
C GLU A 29 19.41 -4.05 8.58
N VAL A 30 18.61 -3.32 7.79
CA VAL A 30 17.16 -3.59 7.63
C VAL A 30 16.92 -4.16 6.24
N VAL A 31 16.55 -5.42 6.19
CA VAL A 31 16.40 -6.20 4.95
C VAL A 31 14.98 -6.73 4.79
N GLN A 32 14.49 -6.69 3.55
CA GLN A 32 13.24 -7.33 3.22
C GLN A 32 13.45 -8.86 3.15
N GLY A 33 12.52 -9.62 3.72
CA GLY A 33 12.54 -11.08 3.65
C GLY A 33 12.09 -11.64 2.29
N TYR A 34 12.26 -12.96 2.13
CA TYR A 34 11.94 -13.75 0.93
C TYR A 34 12.79 -13.47 -0.33
N ASP A 35 13.89 -12.73 -0.21
CA ASP A 35 14.87 -12.63 -1.29
C ASP A 35 15.73 -13.90 -1.37
N ASN A 36 15.58 -14.63 -2.47
CA ASN A 36 16.34 -15.84 -2.71
C ASN A 36 17.79 -15.54 -3.09
N ARG A 37 18.72 -16.38 -2.60
CA ARG A 37 20.16 -16.33 -2.91
C ARG A 37 20.89 -15.09 -2.40
N LEU A 38 20.30 -14.36 -1.45
CA LEU A 38 20.99 -13.33 -0.70
C LEU A 38 21.53 -13.95 0.61
N PRO A 39 22.82 -13.77 0.95
CA PRO A 39 23.31 -14.19 2.25
C PRO A 39 22.59 -13.43 3.36
N ALA A 40 22.47 -14.05 4.53
CA ALA A 40 21.98 -13.37 5.71
C ALA A 40 22.88 -12.15 6.02
N PRO A 41 22.31 -11.07 6.59
CA PRO A 41 23.10 -9.94 7.08
C PRO A 41 24.24 -10.41 7.98
N THR A 42 25.39 -9.75 7.88
CA THR A 42 26.59 -10.15 8.62
C THR A 42 26.79 -9.34 9.91
N GLY A 43 26.00 -8.28 10.08
CA GLY A 43 26.01 -7.47 11.29
C GLY A 43 25.57 -8.26 12.54
N PRO A 44 26.08 -7.88 13.73
CA PRO A 44 25.71 -8.54 14.99
C PRO A 44 24.25 -8.32 15.38
N ASN A 45 23.60 -7.29 14.83
CA ASN A 45 22.16 -7.08 14.91
C ASN A 45 21.63 -6.71 13.53
N TYR A 46 20.49 -7.28 13.16
CA TYR A 46 19.80 -6.95 11.92
C TYR A 46 18.29 -7.11 12.09
N VAL A 47 17.53 -6.49 11.19
CA VAL A 47 16.07 -6.55 11.15
C VAL A 47 15.65 -7.13 9.81
N GLN A 48 14.79 -8.13 9.84
CA GLN A 48 14.15 -8.69 8.67
C GLN A 48 12.65 -8.45 8.74
N PHE A 49 12.03 -8.07 7.63
CA PHE A 49 10.59 -7.82 7.61
C PHE A 49 9.95 -8.27 6.30
N TRP A 50 8.69 -8.71 6.37
CA TRP A 50 7.93 -9.13 5.20
C TRP A 50 6.44 -8.95 5.43
N MET A 51 5.71 -8.78 4.33
CA MET A 51 4.25 -8.77 4.38
C MET A 51 3.74 -10.20 4.58
N ILE A 52 2.84 -10.39 5.54
CA ILE A 52 2.22 -11.71 5.84
C ILE A 52 0.78 -11.82 5.33
N GLY A 53 0.11 -10.70 5.06
CA GLY A 53 -1.25 -10.73 4.56
C GLY A 53 -1.88 -9.36 4.36
N ASN A 54 -3.03 -9.37 3.71
CA ASN A 54 -3.86 -8.19 3.46
C ASN A 54 -5.34 -8.54 3.70
N THR A 55 -6.05 -7.69 4.43
CA THR A 55 -7.48 -7.87 4.71
C THR A 55 -8.26 -6.61 4.31
N ARG A 56 -9.48 -6.78 3.81
CA ARG A 56 -10.33 -5.64 3.42
C ARG A 56 -10.88 -4.94 4.66
N LEU A 57 -10.71 -3.62 4.75
CA LEU A 57 -11.34 -2.81 5.81
C LEU A 57 -12.69 -2.22 5.39
N ALA A 58 -12.91 -2.08 4.08
CA ALA A 58 -14.15 -1.50 3.55
C ALA A 58 -14.57 -2.12 2.21
N THR A 59 -15.85 -1.93 1.90
CA THR A 59 -16.38 -2.07 0.54
C THR A 59 -15.77 -0.99 -0.34
N ASN A 60 -15.60 -1.28 -1.63
CA ASN A 60 -15.07 -0.30 -2.56
C ASN A 60 -16.01 0.89 -2.70
N TRP A 61 -15.42 2.08 -2.83
CA TRP A 61 -16.11 3.26 -3.32
C TRP A 61 -15.61 3.59 -4.73
N ASN A 62 -16.53 3.88 -5.64
CA ASN A 62 -16.20 4.20 -7.01
C ASN A 62 -16.39 5.70 -7.27
N ASP A 63 -15.41 6.29 -7.92
CA ASP A 63 -15.49 7.65 -8.45
C ASP A 63 -15.37 7.59 -9.98
N TYR A 64 -16.12 8.45 -10.67
CA TYR A 64 -16.17 8.49 -12.12
C TYR A 64 -15.65 9.85 -12.57
N VAL A 65 -14.52 9.84 -13.26
CA VAL A 65 -13.91 11.04 -13.81
C VAL A 65 -14.20 11.04 -15.30
N GLY A 66 -15.04 11.99 -15.73
CA GLY A 66 -15.35 12.22 -17.14
C GLY A 66 -14.10 12.54 -17.95
N ASN A 67 -14.23 12.52 -19.27
CA ASN A 67 -13.14 12.89 -20.15
C ASN A 67 -12.90 14.42 -20.07
N THR A 68 -11.64 14.78 -20.11
CA THR A 68 -11.15 16.16 -20.02
C THR A 68 -10.61 16.66 -21.35
N GLN A 69 -10.43 15.77 -22.32
CA GLN A 69 -9.81 16.07 -23.61
C GLN A 69 -10.87 16.33 -24.71
N PRO A 70 -10.79 17.45 -25.46
CA PRO A 70 -11.71 17.70 -26.56
C PRO A 70 -11.50 16.73 -27.73
N LEU A 71 -12.56 16.38 -28.46
CA LEU A 71 -12.44 15.60 -29.70
C LEU A 71 -11.55 16.34 -30.73
N PRO A 72 -10.67 15.64 -31.49
CA PRO A 72 -10.54 14.19 -31.65
C PRO A 72 -9.44 13.56 -30.77
N ALA A 73 -9.00 14.23 -29.69
CA ALA A 73 -7.95 13.68 -28.84
C ALA A 73 -8.41 12.37 -28.17
N PRO A 74 -7.47 11.46 -27.83
CA PRO A 74 -7.80 10.23 -27.10
C PRO A 74 -8.53 10.56 -25.80
N GLN A 75 -9.68 9.94 -25.60
CA GLN A 75 -10.53 10.17 -24.44
C GLN A 75 -9.84 9.63 -23.18
N ASP A 76 -9.85 10.40 -22.09
CA ASP A 76 -9.14 10.07 -20.83
C ASP A 76 -10.08 9.76 -19.65
N GLY A 77 -11.34 9.48 -19.97
CA GLY A 77 -12.35 9.05 -19.00
C GLY A 77 -11.89 7.82 -18.22
N LYS A 78 -12.21 7.79 -16.92
CA LYS A 78 -11.78 6.72 -16.01
C LYS A 78 -12.73 6.51 -14.84
N MET A 79 -12.82 5.26 -14.42
CA MET A 79 -13.37 4.86 -13.13
C MET A 79 -12.23 4.63 -12.14
N GLN A 80 -12.35 5.17 -10.93
CA GLN A 80 -11.44 4.93 -9.82
C GLN A 80 -12.16 4.17 -8.70
N ALA A 81 -11.76 2.94 -8.44
CA ALA A 81 -12.21 2.19 -7.27
C ALA A 81 -11.21 2.35 -6.13
N ARG A 82 -11.67 2.81 -4.97
CA ARG A 82 -10.86 2.91 -3.75
C ARG A 82 -11.23 1.81 -2.78
N MET A 83 -10.21 1.20 -2.17
CA MET A 83 -10.42 0.15 -1.17
C MET A 83 -9.39 0.28 -0.05
N GLY A 84 -9.87 0.62 1.16
CA GLY A 84 -9.07 0.56 2.38
C GLY A 84 -8.71 -0.89 2.71
N THR A 85 -7.41 -1.16 2.83
CA THR A 85 -6.86 -2.48 3.12
C THR A 85 -6.04 -2.41 4.39
N GLU A 86 -6.18 -3.40 5.27
CA GLU A 86 -5.26 -3.66 6.37
C GLU A 86 -4.12 -4.52 5.84
N ALA A 87 -2.92 -3.95 5.82
CA ALA A 87 -1.67 -4.63 5.49
C ALA A 87 -0.98 -5.12 6.76
N ARG A 88 -0.63 -6.40 6.80
CA ARG A 88 0.08 -7.03 7.91
C ARG A 88 1.53 -7.28 7.53
N VAL A 89 2.44 -6.81 8.38
CA VAL A 89 3.88 -6.96 8.23
C VAL A 89 4.42 -7.63 9.48
N GLN A 90 5.17 -8.71 9.30
CA GLN A 90 5.95 -9.28 10.38
C GLN A 90 7.35 -8.65 10.35
N ILE A 91 7.83 -8.24 11.51
CA ILE A 91 9.13 -7.63 11.71
C ILE A 91 9.88 -8.47 12.74
N ASP A 92 11.01 -9.02 12.31
CA ASP A 92 11.86 -9.87 13.11
C ASP A 92 13.19 -9.16 13.39
N PHE A 93 13.59 -9.17 14.66
CA PHE A 93 14.81 -8.56 15.16
C PHE A 93 15.75 -9.67 15.59
N TYR A 94 17.00 -9.59 15.13
CA TYR A 94 18.04 -10.57 15.41
C TYR A 94 19.22 -9.92 16.13
N GLY A 95 19.86 -10.68 17.01
CA GLY A 95 21.08 -10.29 17.71
C GLY A 95 20.89 -9.96 19.20
N PRO A 96 21.99 -9.62 19.91
CA PRO A 96 21.96 -9.38 21.35
C PRO A 96 21.04 -8.22 21.79
N ALA A 97 20.81 -7.24 20.91
CA ALA A 97 19.95 -6.09 21.17
C ALA A 97 18.54 -6.22 20.56
N ALA A 98 18.15 -7.44 20.16
CA ALA A 98 16.89 -7.68 19.46
C ALA A 98 15.66 -7.29 20.29
N GLN A 99 15.72 -7.47 21.61
CA GLN A 99 14.60 -7.12 22.49
C GLN A 99 14.39 -5.61 22.53
N GLU A 100 15.46 -4.84 22.76
CA GLU A 100 15.39 -3.37 22.84
C GLU A 100 14.86 -2.78 21.54
N TYR A 101 15.31 -3.29 20.38
CA TYR A 101 14.83 -2.81 19.08
C TYR A 101 13.37 -3.17 18.82
N ALA A 102 12.94 -4.37 19.23
CA ALA A 102 11.55 -4.77 19.12
C ALA A 102 10.63 -3.89 19.99
N ASP A 103 11.03 -3.61 21.22
CA ASP A 103 10.29 -2.75 22.14
C ASP A 103 10.23 -1.29 21.64
N MET A 104 11.33 -0.77 21.08
CA MET A 104 11.36 0.55 20.45
C MET A 104 10.39 0.65 19.27
N VAL A 105 10.40 -0.34 18.37
CA VAL A 105 9.52 -0.35 17.21
C VAL A 105 8.06 -0.52 17.63
N ALA A 106 7.75 -1.45 18.53
CA ALA A 106 6.39 -1.67 19.02
C ALA A 106 5.81 -0.41 19.70
N THR A 107 6.64 0.30 20.48
CA THR A 107 6.26 1.54 21.15
C THR A 107 5.98 2.66 20.14
N LEU A 108 6.88 2.86 19.17
CA LEU A 108 6.78 3.98 18.24
C LEU A 108 5.79 3.75 17.11
N TRP A 109 5.41 2.50 16.80
CA TRP A 109 4.59 2.18 15.63
C TRP A 109 3.25 2.92 15.60
N ARG A 110 2.62 3.13 16.75
CA ARG A 110 1.33 3.83 16.88
C ARG A 110 1.47 5.24 17.43
N ASP A 111 2.69 5.68 17.65
CA ASP A 111 2.98 7.01 18.13
C ASP A 111 2.86 8.04 17.00
N GLU A 112 2.73 9.31 17.36
CA GLU A 112 2.75 10.41 16.40
C GLU A 112 3.99 10.36 15.50
N TYR A 113 5.14 9.92 16.03
CA TYR A 113 6.37 9.74 15.27
C TYR A 113 6.17 8.86 14.02
N ALA A 114 5.55 7.69 14.16
CA ALA A 114 5.28 6.81 13.02
C ALA A 114 4.26 7.43 12.07
N CYS A 115 3.16 7.98 12.57
CA CYS A 115 2.15 8.63 11.74
C CYS A 115 2.75 9.72 10.83
N GLN A 116 3.62 10.57 11.40
CA GLN A 116 4.33 11.61 10.65
C GLN A 116 5.33 11.01 9.65
N ALA A 117 6.12 10.01 10.05
CA ALA A 117 7.10 9.37 9.17
C ALA A 117 6.44 8.70 7.96
N PHE A 118 5.35 7.96 8.17
CA PHE A 118 4.59 7.34 7.09
C PHE A 118 3.90 8.39 6.21
N ALA A 119 3.28 9.42 6.80
CA ALA A 119 2.61 10.47 6.04
C ALA A 119 3.57 11.27 5.13
N ALA A 120 4.82 11.47 5.58
CA ALA A 120 5.85 12.13 4.79
C ALA A 120 6.31 11.32 3.57
N ILE A 121 6.19 9.98 3.63
CA ILE A 121 6.53 9.08 2.52
C ILE A 121 5.34 8.94 1.58
N ASN A 122 4.19 8.54 2.12
CA ASN A 122 2.94 8.43 1.40
C ASN A 122 1.75 8.57 2.36
N PRO A 123 0.92 9.62 2.23
CA PRO A 123 -0.21 9.86 3.13
C PRO A 123 -1.30 8.76 3.08
N GLU A 124 -1.31 7.93 2.03
CA GLU A 124 -2.27 6.82 1.88
C GLU A 124 -1.81 5.53 2.60
N ILE A 125 -0.65 5.56 3.27
CA ILE A 125 -0.12 4.49 4.12
C ILE A 125 -0.03 5.03 5.54
N GLN A 126 -0.71 4.40 6.50
CA GLN A 126 -0.70 4.82 7.91
C GLN A 126 -0.62 3.62 8.86
N PRO A 127 0.06 3.74 10.00
CA PRO A 127 0.10 2.67 11.00
C PRO A 127 -1.25 2.52 11.71
N LEU A 128 -1.60 1.28 12.06
CA LEU A 128 -2.86 0.94 12.74
C LEU A 128 -2.63 0.24 14.09
N HIS A 129 -1.88 -0.87 14.10
CA HIS A 129 -1.58 -1.66 15.29
C HIS A 129 -0.18 -2.24 15.26
N ALA A 130 0.36 -2.54 16.43
CA ALA A 130 1.54 -3.37 16.60
C ALA A 130 1.28 -4.26 17.82
N ASP A 131 1.59 -5.54 17.68
CA ASP A 131 1.65 -6.49 18.77
C ASP A 131 2.88 -6.22 19.65
N ASP A 132 2.85 -6.72 20.89
CA ASP A 132 4.02 -6.71 21.77
C ASP A 132 5.14 -7.61 21.22
N ALA A 133 6.37 -7.31 21.61
CA ALA A 133 7.55 -8.08 21.21
C ALA A 133 7.49 -9.51 21.77
N LYS A 134 7.48 -10.51 20.88
CA LYS A 134 7.44 -11.93 21.22
C LYS A 134 8.83 -12.54 21.07
N ASN A 135 9.37 -13.11 22.16
CA ASN A 135 10.62 -13.86 22.10
C ASN A 135 10.42 -15.18 21.35
N MET A 136 11.09 -15.35 20.23
CA MET A 136 11.00 -16.49 19.32
C MET A 136 12.39 -17.00 18.94
N PRO A 137 13.18 -17.51 19.90
CA PRO A 137 14.57 -17.90 19.65
C PRO A 137 14.64 -19.03 18.63
N ILE A 138 15.66 -18.98 17.79
CA ILE A 138 15.94 -20.03 16.80
C ILE A 138 17.10 -20.88 17.32
N VAL A 139 17.05 -22.17 17.02
CA VAL A 139 18.20 -23.06 17.19
C VAL A 139 18.88 -23.20 15.84
N ASP A 140 20.14 -22.80 15.75
CA ASP A 140 20.89 -22.84 14.50
C ASP A 140 21.39 -24.26 14.15
N GLY A 141 22.13 -24.37 13.04
CA GLY A 141 22.72 -25.63 12.61
C GLY A 141 23.81 -26.18 13.53
N GLU A 142 24.34 -25.37 14.45
CA GLU A 142 25.36 -25.72 15.44
C GLU A 142 24.76 -25.98 16.84
N SER A 143 23.42 -26.05 16.92
CA SER A 143 22.67 -26.20 18.18
C SER A 143 22.89 -25.06 19.18
N GLN A 144 23.22 -23.86 18.70
CA GLN A 144 23.27 -22.63 19.48
C GLN A 144 21.94 -21.88 19.38
N TYR A 145 21.63 -21.12 20.44
CA TYR A 145 20.47 -20.24 20.46
C TYR A 145 20.81 -18.92 19.79
N GLU A 146 19.98 -18.53 18.83
CA GLU A 146 19.99 -17.20 18.26
C GLU A 146 18.79 -16.41 18.81
N GLN A 147 19.08 -15.23 19.35
CA GLN A 147 18.06 -14.35 19.90
C GLN A 147 17.27 -13.72 18.76
N ARG A 148 15.96 -13.98 18.77
CA ARG A 148 15.02 -13.42 17.81
C ARG A 148 13.78 -12.94 18.53
N PHE A 149 13.41 -11.69 18.28
CA PHE A 149 12.14 -11.11 18.71
C PHE A 149 11.29 -10.80 17.50
N MET A 150 9.98 -11.02 17.60
CA MET A 150 9.03 -10.77 16.53
C MET A 150 7.97 -9.77 16.97
N VAL A 151 7.67 -8.83 16.09
CA VAL A 151 6.55 -7.88 16.21
C VAL A 151 5.69 -8.02 14.96
N GLU A 152 4.39 -8.22 15.15
CA GLU A 152 3.41 -8.11 14.06
C GLU A 152 2.89 -6.68 14.02
N ALA A 153 3.05 -6.02 12.87
CA ALA A 153 2.72 -4.64 12.67
C ALA A 153 1.66 -4.50 11.54
N LEU A 154 0.67 -3.69 11.81
CA LEU A 154 -0.53 -3.49 11.00
C LEU A 154 -0.55 -2.06 10.47
N LEU A 155 -0.88 -1.92 9.19
CA LEU A 155 -0.96 -0.67 8.45
C LEU A 155 -2.31 -0.60 7.74
N GLN A 156 -2.86 0.59 7.60
CA GLN A 156 -3.92 0.87 6.65
C GLN A 156 -3.31 1.40 5.34
N VAL A 157 -3.70 0.80 4.22
CA VAL A 157 -3.29 1.18 2.86
C VAL A 157 -4.53 1.46 2.03
N ASN A 158 -4.64 2.69 1.53
CA ASN A 158 -5.78 3.15 0.75
C ASN A 158 -5.43 3.18 -0.76
N SER A 159 -5.31 1.99 -1.36
CA SER A 159 -4.98 1.90 -2.79
C SER A 159 -6.16 2.32 -3.68
N VAL A 160 -5.83 2.93 -4.83
CA VAL A 160 -6.78 3.31 -5.88
C VAL A 160 -6.50 2.46 -7.11
N THR A 161 -7.52 1.72 -7.57
CA THR A 161 -7.49 0.98 -8.82
C THR A 161 -8.20 1.79 -9.90
N THR A 162 -7.47 2.15 -10.96
CA THR A 162 -8.00 2.96 -12.06
C THR A 162 -8.26 2.10 -13.28
N VAL A 163 -9.46 2.21 -13.84
CA VAL A 163 -9.90 1.51 -15.06
C VAL A 163 -10.28 2.57 -16.11
N PRO A 164 -9.66 2.57 -17.30
CA PRO A 164 -10.09 3.45 -18.39
C PRO A 164 -11.53 3.15 -18.82
N GLN A 165 -12.33 4.20 -19.04
CA GLN A 165 -13.75 4.09 -19.38
C GLN A 165 -14.17 5.23 -20.30
N ASP A 166 -14.97 4.91 -21.32
CA ASP A 166 -15.58 5.91 -22.19
C ASP A 166 -16.88 6.46 -21.59
N PHE A 167 -17.12 7.76 -21.80
CA PHE A 167 -18.34 8.46 -21.39
C PHE A 167 -19.02 9.10 -22.60
N ALA A 168 -20.35 9.23 -22.55
CA ALA A 168 -21.09 10.03 -23.50
C ALA A 168 -21.11 11.48 -23.01
N GLU A 169 -20.41 12.38 -23.71
CA GLU A 169 -20.25 13.78 -23.28
C GLU A 169 -21.06 14.76 -24.11
N GLU A 170 -21.15 14.51 -25.43
CA GLU A 170 -21.87 15.36 -26.35
C GLU A 170 -22.85 14.54 -27.19
N LEU A 171 -24.09 15.00 -27.26
CA LEU A 171 -25.07 14.52 -28.23
C LEU A 171 -25.01 15.43 -29.45
N ALA A 172 -24.20 15.04 -30.44
CA ALA A 172 -24.23 15.68 -31.75
C ALA A 172 -25.50 15.23 -32.50
N ILE A 173 -26.52 16.08 -32.54
CA ILE A 173 -27.64 15.91 -33.48
C ILE A 173 -27.16 16.45 -34.82
N GLU A 174 -26.57 15.57 -35.63
CA GLU A 174 -25.97 15.97 -36.91
C GLU A 174 -27.02 16.33 -37.96
N GLU A 175 -28.27 15.87 -37.82
CA GLU A 175 -29.33 16.14 -38.79
C GLU A 175 -30.70 16.32 -38.14
N PHE A 176 -31.28 17.51 -38.30
CA PHE A 176 -32.70 17.74 -38.04
C PHE A 176 -33.48 17.51 -39.33
N ILE A 177 -34.19 16.39 -39.42
CA ILE A 177 -35.17 16.18 -40.49
C ILE A 177 -36.47 16.88 -40.07
N ASN A 178 -36.65 18.12 -40.53
CA ASN A 178 -37.92 18.82 -40.36
C ASN A 178 -38.97 18.19 -41.29
N VAL A 179 -39.99 17.56 -40.72
CA VAL A 179 -41.20 17.18 -41.45
C VAL A 179 -42.23 18.31 -41.30
N ASP A 180 -42.71 18.83 -42.43
CA ASP A 180 -43.90 19.68 -42.47
C ASP A 180 -45.12 18.82 -42.10
N ALA A 181 -45.49 18.82 -40.82
CA ALA A 181 -46.75 18.27 -40.36
C ALA A 181 -47.85 19.32 -40.57
N ALA A 182 -48.50 19.30 -41.73
CA ALA A 182 -49.73 20.06 -41.94
C ALA A 182 -50.89 19.43 -41.14
N TYR A 183 -51.51 20.21 -40.26
CA TYR A 183 -52.78 19.86 -39.60
C TYR A 183 -53.86 20.89 -39.95
N PRO A 184 -55.05 20.48 -40.42
CA PRO A 184 -55.53 19.10 -40.59
C PRO A 184 -55.06 18.43 -41.90
N PRO A 185 -55.01 17.08 -41.93
CA PRO A 185 -54.57 16.33 -43.10
C PRO A 185 -55.68 16.28 -44.16
N GLY A 186 -55.47 16.96 -45.30
CA GLY A 186 -56.28 16.84 -46.51
C GLY A 186 -57.58 17.63 -46.48
N ALA A 187 -57.64 18.68 -47.31
CA ALA A 187 -58.87 19.10 -47.97
C ALA A 187 -58.87 18.48 -49.39
#